data_AF-A0AAE3GVH0-F1
#
_entry.id   AF-A0AAE3GVH0-F1
#
_cell.length_a   1.000
_cell.length_b   1.000
_cell.length_c   1.000
_cell.angle_alpha   90.00
_cell.angle_beta   90.00
_cell.angle_gamma   90.00
#
_symmetry.space_group_name_H-M   'P 1'
#
loop_
_entity.id
_entity.type
_entity.pdbx_description
1 polymer ?
#
loop_
_entity_poly.entity_id
_entity_poly.type
_entity_poly.pdbx_seq_one_letter_code
_entity_poly.pdbx_strand_id
1 'polypeptide(L)'
;MSYSDFTSFEQLVTLGISQITTVEKLIDFEPISPSPFLTEALKRFAPLAIAINTEKARSEYLIAPILSEIVTLNPHSSLFSGKSFTADASLGLNGFVDFLLTGDPNHLTIKAPIVTVIEAKNENINDGLAQCIATMYGALLVNQRDPNIGTKTVYGCVTTGQVWRFLALTPDLEVLIDLKDRYLTPIDEVLGLLNAFITV
;
A
#
# COMPACT_ATOMS: atom_id res chain seq x y z
N MET A 1 -5.50 16.95 12.35
CA MET A 1 -4.88 15.63 12.28
C MET A 1 -4.96 15.15 10.84
N SER A 2 -3.89 14.58 10.29
CA SER A 2 -3.84 13.92 8.97
C SER A 2 -3.33 12.49 9.13
N TYR A 3 -3.34 11.69 8.04
CA TYR A 3 -2.81 10.33 8.09
C TYR A 3 -1.39 10.23 8.66
N SER A 4 -0.53 11.21 8.35
CA SER A 4 0.84 11.30 8.85
C SER A 4 0.98 11.53 10.36
N ASP A 5 -0.12 11.90 11.04
CA ASP A 5 -0.11 12.10 12.50
C ASP A 5 -0.35 10.80 13.28
N PHE A 6 -0.70 9.71 12.59
CA PHE A 6 -0.78 8.36 13.15
C PHE A 6 0.62 7.72 13.13
N THR A 7 1.31 7.80 14.26
CA THR A 7 2.70 7.32 14.43
C THR A 7 2.81 6.16 15.41
N SER A 8 1.71 5.76 16.05
CA SER A 8 1.67 4.71 17.07
C SER A 8 0.37 3.90 17.01
N PHE A 9 0.42 2.64 17.46
CA PHE A 9 -0.78 1.78 17.48
C PHE A 9 -1.81 2.22 18.51
N GLU A 10 -1.39 2.88 19.59
CA GLU A 10 -2.29 3.43 20.61
C GLU A 10 -3.26 4.45 20.03
N GLN A 11 -2.84 5.23 19.03
CA GLN A 11 -3.72 6.20 18.35
C GLN A 11 -4.82 5.51 17.53
N LEU A 12 -4.58 4.29 17.04
CA LEU A 12 -5.55 3.55 16.21
C LEU A 12 -6.78 3.09 17.00
N VAL A 13 -6.69 3.01 18.32
CA VAL A 13 -7.83 2.70 19.21
C VAL A 13 -8.96 3.71 19.03
N THR A 14 -8.62 4.98 18.72
CA THR A 14 -9.62 6.03 18.42
C THR A 14 -10.44 5.75 17.16
N LEU A 15 -9.92 4.90 16.27
CA LEU A 15 -10.60 4.43 15.05
C LEU A 15 -11.33 3.10 15.27
N GLY A 16 -11.38 2.59 16.51
CA GLY A 16 -11.95 1.28 16.84
C GLY A 16 -11.02 0.09 16.58
N ILE A 17 -9.79 0.33 16.11
CA ILE A 17 -8.81 -0.70 15.81
C ILE A 17 -8.00 -1.00 17.07
N SER A 18 -8.24 -2.18 17.65
CA SER A 18 -7.57 -2.62 18.89
C SER A 18 -6.95 -4.01 18.79
N GLN A 19 -7.25 -4.75 17.72
CA GLN A 19 -6.73 -6.10 17.49
C GLN A 19 -5.73 -6.08 16.34
N ILE A 20 -4.51 -6.51 16.64
CA ILE A 20 -3.43 -6.68 15.67
C ILE A 20 -2.90 -8.11 15.84
N THR A 21 -3.05 -8.90 14.79
CA THR A 21 -2.67 -10.31 14.76
C THR A 21 -1.60 -10.53 13.71
N THR A 22 -0.56 -11.28 14.06
CA THR A 22 0.43 -11.74 13.07
C THR A 22 -0.09 -12.98 12.37
N VAL A 23 0.04 -13.03 11.04
CA VAL A 23 -0.36 -14.17 10.23
C VAL A 23 0.78 -14.59 9.31
N GLU A 24 0.80 -15.87 8.92
CA GLU A 24 1.77 -16.37 7.94
C GLU A 24 1.41 -15.99 6.50
N LYS A 25 0.13 -15.69 6.26
CA LYS A 25 -0.42 -15.44 4.93
C LYS A 25 -1.68 -14.58 5.00
N LEU A 26 -1.73 -13.54 4.18
CA LEU A 26 -2.88 -12.62 4.09
C LEU A 26 -3.91 -13.08 3.04
N ILE A 27 -3.43 -13.59 1.91
CA ILE A 27 -4.24 -14.04 0.77
C ILE A 27 -3.48 -15.09 -0.04
N ASP A 28 -4.18 -15.94 -0.77
CA ASP A 28 -3.60 -16.74 -1.84
C ASP A 28 -3.10 -15.84 -2.98
N PHE A 29 -1.88 -16.09 -3.45
CA PHE A 29 -1.29 -15.40 -4.60
C PHE A 29 -0.30 -16.31 -5.30
N GLU A 30 -0.05 -16.03 -6.58
CA GLU A 30 1.02 -16.65 -7.36
C GLU A 30 2.12 -15.60 -7.59
N PRO A 31 3.42 -15.93 -7.42
CA PRO A 31 4.50 -15.03 -7.78
C PRO A 31 4.45 -14.65 -9.27
N ILE A 32 4.69 -13.37 -9.58
CA ILE A 32 4.67 -12.87 -10.96
C ILE A 32 6.05 -12.38 -11.32
N SER A 33 6.64 -12.94 -12.38
CA SER A 33 7.94 -12.45 -12.85
C SER A 33 7.85 -11.04 -13.44
N PRO A 34 8.82 -10.16 -13.15
CA PRO A 34 8.82 -8.79 -13.65
C PRO A 34 8.95 -8.76 -15.17
N SER A 35 8.33 -7.78 -15.83
CA SER A 35 8.56 -7.53 -17.25
C SER A 35 10.03 -7.24 -17.55
N PRO A 36 10.46 -7.41 -18.81
CA PRO A 36 11.78 -6.95 -19.24
C PRO A 36 12.01 -5.46 -18.98
N PHE A 37 10.96 -4.64 -19.06
CA PHE A 37 11.03 -3.22 -18.78
C PHE A 37 11.33 -2.95 -17.31
N LEU A 38 10.55 -3.53 -16.38
CA LEU A 38 10.79 -3.35 -14.95
C LEU A 38 12.17 -3.91 -14.54
N THR A 39 12.56 -5.05 -15.11
CA THR A 39 13.88 -5.66 -14.85
C THR A 39 15.02 -4.69 -15.23
N GLU A 40 14.97 -4.12 -16.43
CA GLU A 40 15.99 -3.17 -16.89
C GLU A 40 15.92 -1.84 -16.14
N ALA A 41 14.72 -1.36 -15.79
CA ALA A 41 14.53 -0.17 -14.98
C ALA A 41 15.18 -0.34 -13.61
N LEU A 42 14.86 -1.40 -12.86
CA LEU A 42 15.40 -1.65 -11.53
C LEU A 42 16.93 -1.84 -11.55
N LYS A 43 17.46 -2.49 -12.60
CA LYS A 43 18.91 -2.63 -12.78
C LYS A 43 19.62 -1.26 -12.86
N ARG A 44 18.98 -0.25 -13.46
CA ARG A 44 19.53 1.11 -13.58
C ARG A 44 19.23 1.97 -12.35
N PHE A 45 18.01 1.88 -11.86
CA PHE A 45 17.42 2.81 -10.91
C PHE A 45 17.71 2.43 -9.45
N ALA A 46 17.78 1.14 -9.12
CA ALA A 46 18.01 0.73 -7.74
C ALA A 46 19.36 1.21 -7.16
N PRO A 47 20.51 1.08 -7.87
CA PRO A 47 21.77 1.62 -7.39
C PRO A 47 21.74 3.14 -7.19
N LEU A 48 21.03 3.86 -8.08
CA LEU A 48 20.87 5.32 -7.98
C LEU A 48 20.03 5.72 -6.77
N ALA A 49 18.89 5.06 -6.56
CA ALA A 49 18.01 5.32 -5.44
C ALA A 49 18.73 5.13 -4.09
N ILE A 50 19.49 4.04 -3.98
CA ILE A 50 20.28 3.70 -2.79
C ILE A 50 21.40 4.73 -2.58
N ALA A 51 22.11 5.11 -3.64
CA ALA A 51 23.22 6.06 -3.53
C ALA A 51 22.76 7.49 -3.18
N ILE A 52 21.62 7.93 -3.73
CA ILE A 52 21.04 9.25 -3.43
C ILE A 52 20.45 9.28 -2.02
N ASN A 53 19.85 8.17 -1.57
CA ASN A 53 19.28 7.98 -0.25
C ASN A 53 18.32 9.10 0.21
N THR A 54 17.36 9.45 -0.65
CA THR A 54 16.24 10.33 -0.28
C THR A 54 14.92 9.61 -0.48
N GLU A 55 13.90 10.01 0.28
CA GLU A 55 12.52 9.52 0.10
C GLU A 55 12.10 9.70 -1.37
N LYS A 56 12.32 10.90 -1.93
CA LYS A 56 12.01 11.21 -3.33
C LYS A 56 12.67 10.23 -4.31
N ALA A 57 13.95 9.91 -4.12
CA ALA A 57 14.66 8.97 -4.99
C ALA A 57 14.09 7.55 -4.86
N ARG A 58 13.78 7.07 -3.65
CA ARG A 58 13.18 5.74 -3.46
C ARG A 58 11.79 5.67 -4.09
N SER A 59 10.98 6.70 -3.85
CA SER A 59 9.66 6.87 -4.45
C SER A 59 9.69 6.78 -5.98
N GLU A 60 10.56 7.54 -6.63
CA GLU A 60 10.60 7.64 -8.10
C GLU A 60 11.35 6.49 -8.79
N TYR A 61 12.38 5.93 -8.16
CA TYR A 61 13.28 4.96 -8.79
C TYR A 61 13.05 3.51 -8.34
N LEU A 62 12.30 3.29 -7.25
CA LEU A 62 11.96 1.95 -6.77
C LEU A 62 10.45 1.73 -6.73
N ILE A 63 9.73 2.53 -5.93
CA ILE A 63 8.33 2.26 -5.60
C ILE A 63 7.42 2.50 -6.82
N ALA A 64 7.48 3.69 -7.43
CA ALA A 64 6.61 4.04 -8.56
C ALA A 64 6.80 3.11 -9.77
N PRO A 65 8.03 2.71 -10.17
CA PRO A 65 8.21 1.71 -11.23
C PRO A 65 7.55 0.36 -10.91
N ILE A 66 7.70 -0.14 -9.68
CA ILE A 66 7.09 -1.41 -9.25
C ILE A 66 5.56 -1.32 -9.27
N LEU A 67 4.98 -0.23 -8.76
CA LEU A 67 3.53 -0.05 -8.77
C LEU A 67 2.97 0.17 -10.19
N SER A 68 3.73 0.79 -11.08
CA SER A 68 3.34 0.98 -12.48
C SER A 68 3.30 -0.34 -13.26
N GLU A 69 4.14 -1.30 -12.89
CA GLU A 69 4.09 -2.66 -13.43
C GLU A 69 2.75 -3.33 -13.09
N ILE A 70 2.22 -3.14 -11.88
CA ILE A 70 0.91 -3.70 -11.48
C ILE A 70 -0.21 -3.19 -12.38
N VAL A 71 -0.23 -1.90 -12.69
CA VAL A 71 -1.22 -1.31 -13.61
C VAL A 71 -1.05 -1.83 -15.04
N THR A 72 0.18 -2.15 -15.44
CA THR A 72 0.47 -2.75 -16.75
C THR A 72 -0.01 -4.21 -16.82
N LEU A 73 0.17 -4.97 -15.74
CA LEU A 73 -0.30 -6.36 -15.62
C LEU A 73 -1.82 -6.45 -15.50
N ASN A 74 -2.44 -5.47 -14.84
CA ASN A 74 -3.88 -5.41 -14.62
C ASN A 74 -4.46 -4.07 -15.15
N PRO A 75 -4.90 -4.02 -16.42
CA PRO A 75 -5.43 -2.79 -17.03
C PRO A 75 -6.79 -2.35 -16.46
N HIS A 76 -7.39 -3.12 -15.55
CA HIS A 76 -8.58 -2.73 -14.79
C HIS A 76 -8.24 -2.02 -13.48
N SER A 77 -6.98 -1.65 -13.28
CA SER A 77 -6.51 -0.97 -12.08
C SER A 77 -5.95 0.41 -12.38
N SER A 78 -5.79 1.21 -11.33
CA SER A 78 -5.16 2.53 -11.44
C SER A 78 -4.21 2.80 -10.28
N LEU A 79 -3.21 3.63 -10.55
CA LEU A 79 -2.21 4.09 -9.60
C LEU A 79 -2.36 5.60 -9.37
N PHE A 80 -2.38 6.00 -8.11
CA PHE A 80 -2.30 7.39 -7.67
C PHE A 80 -1.02 7.57 -6.86
N SER A 81 -0.22 8.58 -7.19
CA SER A 81 1.01 8.93 -6.47
C SER A 81 0.91 10.37 -5.97
N GLY A 82 1.19 10.59 -4.68
CA GLY A 82 1.16 11.91 -4.06
C GLY A 82 -0.20 12.62 -4.20
N LYS A 83 -1.31 11.88 -4.05
CA LYS A 83 -2.67 12.40 -4.24
C LYS A 83 -3.32 12.74 -2.90
N SER A 84 -4.11 13.82 -2.87
CA SER A 84 -4.98 14.09 -1.73
C SER A 84 -6.07 13.02 -1.61
N PHE A 85 -6.19 12.45 -0.42
CA PHE A 85 -7.16 11.43 -0.07
C PHE A 85 -7.84 11.84 1.24
N THR A 86 -9.15 12.09 1.19
CA THR A 86 -9.94 12.46 2.37
C THR A 86 -11.09 11.49 2.53
N ALA A 87 -11.01 10.64 3.54
CA ALA A 87 -12.07 9.73 3.91
C ALA A 87 -13.02 10.40 4.93
N ASP A 88 -12.46 10.88 6.04
CA ASP A 88 -13.18 11.60 7.09
C ASP A 88 -12.23 12.56 7.82
N ALA A 89 -12.39 13.86 7.56
CA ALA A 89 -11.53 14.88 8.16
C ALA A 89 -11.73 15.03 9.68
N SER A 90 -12.91 14.68 10.21
CA SER A 90 -13.20 14.77 11.65
C SER A 90 -12.43 13.74 12.47
N LEU A 91 -12.10 12.60 11.84
CA LEU A 91 -11.28 11.53 12.41
C LEU A 91 -9.78 11.66 12.08
N GLY A 92 -9.38 12.75 11.41
CA GLY A 92 -8.00 12.91 10.95
C GLY A 92 -7.62 12.08 9.72
N LEU A 93 -8.61 11.46 9.06
CA LEU A 93 -8.42 10.60 7.87
C LEU A 93 -8.42 11.44 6.59
N ASN A 94 -7.43 12.33 6.49
CA ASN A 94 -7.24 13.25 5.38
C ASN A 94 -5.75 13.53 5.16
N GLY A 95 -5.40 14.01 3.96
CA GLY A 95 -4.05 14.44 3.62
C GLY A 95 -3.56 13.85 2.31
N PHE A 96 -2.30 14.09 1.99
CA PHE A 96 -1.63 13.43 0.87
C PHE A 96 -1.16 12.05 1.29
N VAL A 97 -1.42 11.05 0.46
CA VAL A 97 -0.89 9.69 0.60
C VAL A 97 0.21 9.46 -0.42
N ASP A 98 1.20 8.66 -0.06
CA ASP A 98 2.34 8.38 -0.93
C ASP A 98 1.87 7.70 -2.22
N PHE A 99 1.16 6.58 -2.07
CA PHE A 99 0.59 5.83 -3.17
C PHE A 99 -0.74 5.14 -2.80
N LEU A 100 -1.63 5.04 -3.79
CA LEU A 100 -2.79 4.16 -3.76
C LEU A 100 -2.83 3.35 -5.05
N LEU A 101 -3.12 2.07 -4.94
CA LEU A 101 -3.60 1.25 -6.04
C LEU A 101 -5.11 1.10 -5.91
N THR A 102 -5.82 1.03 -7.03
CA THR A 102 -7.25 0.70 -7.02
C THR A 102 -7.58 -0.35 -8.05
N GLY A 103 -8.59 -1.18 -7.76
CA GLY A 103 -9.17 -2.14 -8.72
C GLY A 103 -10.18 -1.52 -9.69
N ASP A 104 -10.06 -0.23 -10.01
CA ASP A 104 -10.84 0.47 -11.04
C ASP A 104 -9.88 1.21 -12.01
N PRO A 105 -10.12 1.16 -13.33
CA PRO A 105 -9.23 1.76 -14.33
C PRO A 105 -9.29 3.30 -14.42
N ASN A 106 -10.08 3.97 -13.57
CA ASN A 106 -10.20 5.42 -13.58
C ASN A 106 -9.00 6.11 -12.90
N HIS A 107 -8.07 6.61 -13.70
CA HIS A 107 -6.90 7.35 -13.23
C HIS A 107 -7.16 8.80 -12.77
N LEU A 108 -8.38 9.33 -12.95
CA LEU A 108 -8.71 10.72 -12.60
C LEU A 108 -9.30 10.84 -11.19
N THR A 109 -10.01 9.81 -10.74
CA THR A 109 -10.73 9.79 -9.47
C THR A 109 -10.46 8.48 -8.74
N ILE A 110 -10.09 8.56 -7.47
CA ILE A 110 -9.88 7.39 -6.62
C ILE A 110 -11.23 6.67 -6.46
N LYS A 111 -11.26 5.39 -6.81
CA LYS A 111 -12.42 4.53 -6.69
C LYS A 111 -12.07 3.23 -5.96
N ALA A 112 -13.08 2.57 -5.45
CA ALA A 112 -12.95 1.29 -4.78
C ALA A 112 -12.77 0.14 -5.79
N PRO A 113 -12.14 -0.98 -5.41
CA PRO A 113 -11.48 -1.21 -4.11
C PRO A 113 -10.11 -0.53 -4.04
N ILE A 114 -9.81 0.12 -2.91
CA ILE A 114 -8.53 0.82 -2.66
C ILE A 114 -7.56 -0.09 -1.90
N VAL A 115 -6.31 -0.13 -2.36
CA VAL A 115 -5.14 -0.72 -1.69
C VAL A 115 -4.16 0.40 -1.34
N THR A 116 -3.68 0.42 -0.11
CA THR A 116 -2.81 1.51 0.37
C THR A 116 -1.33 1.13 0.28
N VAL A 117 -0.47 2.06 -0.09
CA VAL A 117 0.97 1.84 -0.12
C VAL A 117 1.66 3.05 0.52
N ILE A 118 2.26 2.83 1.69
CA ILE A 118 2.93 3.87 2.47
C ILE A 118 4.44 3.73 2.34
N GLU A 119 5.12 4.83 2.07
CA GLU A 119 6.58 4.88 2.08
C GLU A 119 7.07 5.00 3.52
N ALA A 120 7.92 4.07 3.93
CA ALA A 120 8.56 4.10 5.24
C ALA A 120 9.60 5.23 5.28
N LYS A 121 9.45 6.12 6.25
CA LYS A 121 10.40 7.19 6.53
C LYS A 121 11.64 6.62 7.21
N ASN A 122 12.80 7.21 6.94
CA ASN A 122 14.10 6.80 7.51
C ASN A 122 14.39 5.30 7.36
N GLU A 123 13.84 4.65 6.33
CA GLU A 123 13.98 3.22 6.07
C GLU A 123 13.42 2.30 7.18
N ASN A 124 12.57 2.83 8.07
CA ASN A 124 11.98 2.07 9.16
C ASN A 124 10.54 1.67 8.82
N ILE A 125 10.36 0.40 8.46
CA ILE A 125 9.05 -0.18 8.16
C ILE A 125 8.07 -0.05 9.34
N ASN A 126 8.56 -0.21 10.58
CA ASN A 126 7.67 -0.22 11.74
C ASN A 126 7.01 1.14 11.97
N ASP A 127 7.73 2.23 11.69
CA ASP A 127 7.23 3.60 11.88
C ASP A 127 6.08 3.94 10.92
N GLY A 128 6.01 3.26 9.77
CA GLY A 128 4.94 3.44 8.79
C GLY A 128 3.67 2.64 9.05
N LEU A 129 3.69 1.67 9.98
CA LEU A 129 2.56 0.75 10.17
C LEU A 129 1.30 1.46 10.65
N ALA A 130 1.41 2.35 11.64
CA ALA A 130 0.27 3.09 12.17
C ALA A 130 -0.39 3.98 11.10
N GLN A 131 0.42 4.74 10.36
CA GLN A 131 -0.06 5.55 9.23
C GLN A 131 -0.72 4.69 8.15
N CYS A 132 -0.13 3.53 7.82
CA CYS A 132 -0.71 2.61 6.84
C CYS A 132 -2.07 2.09 7.29
N ILE A 133 -2.19 1.62 8.53
CA ILE A 133 -3.47 1.12 9.08
C ILE A 133 -4.53 2.23 9.11
N ALA A 134 -4.18 3.45 9.53
CA ALA A 134 -5.11 4.58 9.49
C ALA A 134 -5.56 4.91 8.06
N THR A 135 -4.64 4.84 7.09
CA THR A 135 -4.97 5.02 5.67
C THR A 135 -5.86 3.89 5.14
N MET A 136 -5.62 2.64 5.57
CA MET A 136 -6.46 1.48 5.24
C MET A 136 -7.87 1.61 5.83
N TYR A 137 -8.01 2.15 7.03
CA TYR A 137 -9.31 2.46 7.61
C TYR A 137 -10.04 3.55 6.81
N GLY A 138 -9.33 4.60 6.39
CA GLY A 138 -9.87 5.59 5.45
C GLY A 138 -10.33 4.96 4.13
N ALA A 139 -9.53 4.05 3.58
CA ALA A 139 -9.89 3.26 2.40
C ALA A 139 -11.12 2.37 2.63
N LEU A 140 -11.26 1.75 3.80
CA LEU A 140 -12.44 0.97 4.18
C LEU A 140 -13.71 1.83 4.15
N LEU A 141 -13.68 3.01 4.77
CA LEU A 141 -14.80 3.96 4.77
C LEU A 141 -15.17 4.43 3.37
N VAL A 142 -14.18 4.64 2.49
CA VAL A 142 -14.44 5.04 1.10
C VAL A 142 -14.96 3.87 0.27
N ASN A 143 -14.41 2.67 0.43
CA ASN A 143 -14.85 1.46 -0.26
C ASN A 143 -16.32 1.14 0.05
N GLN A 144 -16.73 1.32 1.31
CA GLN A 144 -18.12 1.12 1.76
C GLN A 144 -19.14 2.06 1.09
N ARG A 145 -18.70 3.15 0.46
CA ARG A 145 -19.58 4.06 -0.29
C ARG A 145 -20.04 3.45 -1.62
N ASP A 146 -19.32 2.46 -2.14
CA ASP A 146 -19.71 1.71 -3.33
C ASP A 146 -20.49 0.44 -2.90
N PRO A 147 -21.80 0.34 -3.22
CA PRO A 147 -22.62 -0.82 -2.86
C PRO A 147 -22.14 -2.14 -3.45
N ASN A 148 -21.38 -2.12 -4.57
CA ASN A 148 -20.87 -3.33 -5.21
C ASN A 148 -19.62 -3.88 -4.51
N ILE A 149 -18.89 -3.02 -3.81
CA ILE A 149 -17.71 -3.41 -3.04
C ILE A 149 -18.11 -3.78 -1.62
N GLY A 150 -18.94 -2.95 -0.97
CA GLY A 150 -19.42 -3.20 0.39
C GLY A 150 -18.29 -3.27 1.43
N THR A 151 -18.46 -4.14 2.42
CA THR A 151 -17.52 -4.32 3.53
C THR A 151 -16.56 -5.48 3.24
N LYS A 152 -15.61 -5.27 2.32
CA LYS A 152 -14.51 -6.19 2.05
C LYS A 152 -13.25 -5.83 2.84
N THR A 153 -12.39 -6.81 3.03
CA THR A 153 -11.03 -6.61 3.57
C THR A 153 -10.27 -5.59 2.72
N VAL A 154 -9.65 -4.62 3.37
CA VAL A 154 -8.74 -3.66 2.73
C VAL A 154 -7.32 -4.16 2.91
N TYR A 155 -6.54 -4.12 1.84
CA TYR A 155 -5.13 -4.48 1.89
C TYR A 155 -4.23 -3.26 1.83
N GLY A 156 -3.02 -3.40 2.36
CA GLY A 156 -2.02 -2.36 2.30
C GLY A 156 -0.61 -2.88 2.47
N CYS A 157 0.35 -1.99 2.27
CA CYS A 157 1.75 -2.28 2.59
C CYS A 157 2.51 -1.03 3.01
N VAL A 158 3.57 -1.28 3.77
CA VAL A 158 4.61 -0.29 4.08
C VAL A 158 5.88 -0.72 3.36
N THR A 159 6.59 0.22 2.74
CA THR A 159 7.77 -0.10 1.93
C THR A 159 8.87 0.95 1.97
N THR A 160 10.12 0.52 1.87
CA THR A 160 11.28 1.39 1.59
C THR A 160 11.69 1.38 0.11
N GLY A 161 10.88 0.73 -0.74
CA GLY A 161 11.22 0.31 -2.10
C GLY A 161 12.08 -0.96 -2.15
N GLN A 162 12.96 -1.15 -1.17
CA GLN A 162 13.82 -2.34 -1.05
C GLN A 162 13.16 -3.48 -0.26
N VAL A 163 12.36 -3.12 0.74
CA VAL A 163 11.69 -4.03 1.66
C VAL A 163 10.21 -3.67 1.71
N TRP A 164 9.35 -4.68 1.67
CA TRP A 164 7.90 -4.54 1.64
C TRP A 164 7.28 -5.42 2.73
N ARG A 165 6.42 -4.81 3.55
CA ARG A 165 5.61 -5.51 4.54
C ARG A 165 4.14 -5.30 4.26
N PHE A 166 3.38 -6.38 4.27
CA PHE A 166 1.98 -6.39 3.86
C PHE A 166 1.05 -6.54 5.05
N LEU A 167 -0.13 -5.93 4.93
CA LEU A 167 -1.17 -5.91 5.94
C LEU A 167 -2.55 -6.13 5.31
N ALA A 168 -3.49 -6.58 6.13
CA ALA A 168 -4.92 -6.58 5.82
C ALA A 168 -5.71 -5.97 6.99
N LEU A 169 -6.76 -5.23 6.68
CA LEU A 169 -7.75 -4.72 7.64
C LEU A 169 -9.09 -5.38 7.30
N THR A 170 -9.57 -6.25 8.20
CA THR A 170 -10.83 -6.95 8.01
C THR A 170 -12.02 -5.99 8.23
N PRO A 171 -13.23 -6.35 7.74
CA PRO A 171 -14.45 -5.59 8.02
C PRO A 171 -14.75 -5.39 9.51
N ASP A 172 -14.30 -6.32 10.35
CA ASP A 172 -14.48 -6.29 11.81
C ASP A 172 -13.39 -5.47 12.54
N LEU A 173 -12.57 -4.72 11.78
CA LEU A 173 -11.49 -3.86 12.28
C LEU A 173 -10.34 -4.61 12.96
N GLU A 174 -10.13 -5.88 12.60
CA GLU A 174 -8.92 -6.61 12.93
C GLU A 174 -7.82 -6.32 11.89
N VAL A 175 -6.62 -6.02 12.36
CA VAL A 175 -5.43 -5.88 11.51
C VAL A 175 -4.66 -7.19 11.50
N LEU A 176 -4.39 -7.70 10.31
CA LEU A 176 -3.53 -8.85 10.08
C LEU A 176 -2.21 -8.36 9.48
N ILE A 177 -1.08 -8.78 10.05
CA ILE A 177 0.26 -8.40 9.58
C ILE A 177 1.03 -9.66 9.17
N ASP A 178 1.50 -9.69 7.91
CA ASP A 178 2.51 -10.66 7.48
C ASP A 178 3.89 -10.11 7.86
N LEU A 179 4.55 -10.72 8.86
CA LEU A 179 5.90 -10.32 9.30
C LEU A 179 7.02 -10.86 8.39
N LYS A 180 6.71 -11.69 7.38
CA LYS A 180 7.68 -12.08 6.36
C LYS A 180 7.91 -10.90 5.41
N ASP A 181 8.97 -10.14 5.65
CA ASP A 181 9.35 -9.06 4.74
C ASP A 181 9.70 -9.62 3.34
N ARG A 182 9.20 -8.94 2.29
CA ARG A 182 9.57 -9.22 0.90
C ARG A 182 10.59 -8.21 0.43
N TYR A 183 11.59 -8.69 -0.30
CA TYR A 183 12.71 -7.88 -0.75
C TYR A 183 12.57 -7.55 -2.24
N LEU A 184 13.28 -6.50 -2.68
CA LEU A 184 13.34 -6.10 -4.08
C LEU A 184 13.90 -7.19 -5.02
N THR A 185 14.65 -8.15 -4.49
CA THR A 185 15.24 -9.23 -5.28
C THR A 185 15.17 -10.56 -4.51
N PRO A 186 14.39 -11.55 -4.97
CA PRO A 186 13.49 -11.50 -6.14
C PRO A 186 12.21 -10.66 -5.87
N ILE A 187 11.72 -9.94 -6.89
CA ILE A 187 10.54 -9.06 -6.77
C ILE A 187 9.21 -9.81 -6.98
N ASP A 188 9.27 -11.07 -7.39
CA ASP A 188 8.14 -11.84 -7.90
C ASP A 188 7.00 -11.97 -6.87
N GLU A 189 7.35 -12.15 -5.58
CA GLU A 189 6.35 -12.22 -4.50
C GLU A 189 5.67 -10.85 -4.25
N VAL A 190 6.39 -9.73 -4.40
CA VAL A 190 5.81 -8.39 -4.25
C VAL A 190 4.80 -8.13 -5.36
N LEU A 191 5.15 -8.46 -6.61
CA LEU A 191 4.24 -8.29 -7.74
C LEU A 191 3.00 -9.17 -7.61
N GLY A 192 3.18 -10.44 -7.20
CA GLY A 192 2.08 -11.37 -6.98
C GLY A 192 1.10 -10.89 -5.91
N LEU A 193 1.60 -10.44 -4.75
CA LEU A 193 0.77 -9.93 -3.65
C LEU A 193 0.02 -8.65 -4.04
N LEU A 194 0.72 -7.65 -4.60
CA LEU A 194 0.10 -6.39 -5.01
C LEU A 194 -0.98 -6.61 -6.08
N ASN A 195 -0.72 -7.51 -7.04
CA ASN A 195 -1.72 -7.87 -8.06
C ASN A 195 -2.92 -8.60 -7.44
N ALA A 196 -2.70 -9.54 -6.51
CA ALA A 196 -3.79 -10.22 -5.83
C ALA A 196 -4.70 -9.22 -5.09
N PHE A 197 -4.12 -8.26 -4.36
CA PHE A 197 -4.85 -7.29 -3.55
C PHE A 197 -5.85 -6.40 -4.31
N ILE A 198 -5.61 -6.14 -5.60
CA ILE A 198 -6.50 -5.32 -6.44
C ILE A 198 -7.55 -6.15 -7.19
N THR A 199 -7.55 -7.48 -7.04
CA THR A 199 -8.47 -8.40 -7.75
C THR A 199 -9.58 -9.00 -6.87
N VAL A 200 -9.63 -8.65 -5.58
CA VAL A 200 -10.48 -9.30 -4.55
C VAL A 200 -11.87 -8.68 -4.39
#